data_AF-A0A9Q0UB39-F1
#
_entry.id   AF-A0A9Q0UB39-F1
#
_cell.length_a   1.000
_cell.length_b   1.000
_cell.length_c   1.000
_cell.angle_alpha   90.00
_cell.angle_beta   90.00
_cell.angle_gamma   90.00
#
_symmetry.space_group_name_H-M   'P 1'
#
loop_
_entity.id
_entity.type
_entity.pdbx_description
1 polymer ?
#
loop_
_entity_poly.entity_id
_entity_poly.type
_entity_poly.pdbx_seq_one_letter_code
_entity_poly.pdbx_strand_id
1 'polypeptide(L)'
;MNPPDKPLLKPLSPQDWESLIEDFQQGGPRHHKWTAPDLLQSLIDQAFTSLLKKDFLLKLPLLLFLEEFSETFFTHETHLNRLLESLRAVIQSPLDGVTISYYLKEQFMVSTTSIFVTVNALEKFHARFIEGLVELLVLVINRPNHSMDRQTRAIACECLRELEKCWPCLLSNIGGHLWSLCQNERSHACQSYLLLFTSVVFNIVNTKLNVSILNTSVPLVPFNVPQWVLSGGDENGIGM
;
A
#
# COMPACT_ATOMS: atom_id res chain seq x y z
N MET A 1 18.44 -8.50 -36.26
CA MET A 1 18.29 -7.05 -36.01
C MET A 1 18.22 -6.90 -34.50
N ASN A 2 19.32 -6.50 -33.86
CA ASN A 2 19.31 -6.27 -32.41
C ASN A 2 18.40 -5.06 -32.14
N PRO A 3 17.53 -5.10 -31.11
CA PRO A 3 16.80 -3.90 -30.73
C PRO A 3 17.82 -2.82 -30.33
N PRO A 4 17.59 -1.55 -30.68
CA PRO A 4 18.48 -0.47 -30.27
C PRO A 4 18.57 -0.48 -28.74
N ASP A 5 19.80 -0.48 -28.21
CA ASP A 5 20.06 -0.38 -26.77
C ASP A 5 19.28 0.80 -26.22
N LYS A 6 18.24 0.51 -25.42
CA LYS A 6 17.46 1.55 -24.75
C LYS A 6 18.44 2.40 -23.94
N PRO A 7 18.40 3.75 -24.05
CA PRO A 7 19.29 4.59 -23.27
C PRO A 7 18.92 4.47 -21.79
N LEU A 8 19.64 3.61 -21.07
CA LEU A 8 19.52 3.48 -19.63
C LEU A 8 19.97 4.80 -19.00
N LEU A 9 19.11 5.41 -18.19
CA LEU A 9 19.51 6.52 -17.34
C LEU A 9 20.67 6.05 -16.47
N LYS A 10 21.71 6.89 -16.38
CA LYS A 10 22.76 6.66 -15.39
C LYS A 10 22.14 6.62 -13.99
N PRO A 11 22.70 5.83 -13.06
CA PRO A 11 22.25 5.85 -11.67
C PRO A 11 22.28 7.28 -11.11
N LEU A 12 21.15 7.74 -10.60
CA LEU A 12 21.00 9.08 -10.04
C LEU A 12 21.78 9.19 -8.72
N SER A 13 22.55 10.27 -8.56
CA SER A 13 23.14 10.65 -7.28
C SER A 13 22.08 11.20 -6.32
N PRO A 14 22.36 11.33 -5.01
CA PRO A 14 21.43 11.96 -4.07
C PRO A 14 21.01 13.37 -4.51
N GLN A 15 21.95 14.17 -5.04
CA GLN A 15 21.67 15.52 -5.53
C GLN A 15 20.78 15.50 -6.78
N ASP A 16 20.95 14.50 -7.65
CA ASP A 16 20.06 14.35 -8.81
C ASP A 16 18.63 14.01 -8.39
N TRP A 17 18.46 13.21 -7.33
CA TRP A 17 17.13 12.92 -6.76
C TRP A 17 16.48 14.17 -6.18
N GLU A 18 17.20 14.99 -5.44
CA GLU A 18 16.69 16.26 -4.91
C GLU A 18 16.24 17.19 -6.04
N SER A 19 17.09 17.39 -7.05
CA SER A 19 16.75 18.22 -8.21
C SER A 19 15.56 17.67 -8.99
N LEU A 20 15.44 16.34 -9.11
CA LEU A 20 14.30 15.71 -9.78
C LEU A 20 13.00 15.96 -9.02
N ILE A 21 13.02 15.80 -7.68
CA ILE A 21 11.84 16.06 -6.84
C ILE A 21 11.41 17.52 -6.97
N GLU A 22 12.37 18.47 -6.92
CA GLU A 22 12.08 19.89 -7.13
C GLU A 22 11.51 20.19 -8.52
N ASP A 23 12.04 19.57 -9.57
CA ASP A 23 11.57 19.74 -10.94
C ASP A 23 10.11 19.28 -11.12
N PHE A 24 9.73 18.17 -10.47
CA PHE A 24 8.35 17.68 -10.46
C PHE A 24 7.42 18.62 -9.68
N GLN A 25 7.83 19.11 -8.52
CA GLN A 25 7.04 20.04 -7.70
C GLN A 25 6.82 21.40 -8.37
N GLN A 26 7.81 21.88 -9.14
CA GLN A 26 7.69 23.15 -9.89
C GLN A 26 6.85 23.02 -11.17
N GLY A 27 6.72 21.80 -11.72
CA GLY A 27 5.95 21.53 -12.93
C GLY A 27 6.54 22.15 -14.21
N GLY A 28 5.70 22.21 -15.25
CA GLY A 28 6.02 22.90 -16.52
C GLY A 28 7.10 22.18 -17.38
N PRO A 29 7.90 22.92 -18.17
CA PRO A 29 8.88 22.34 -19.09
C PRO A 29 9.94 21.46 -18.42
N ARG A 30 10.25 21.72 -17.14
CA ARG A 30 11.21 20.93 -16.34
C ARG A 30 10.68 19.53 -16.04
N HIS A 31 9.39 19.42 -15.75
CA HIS A 31 8.70 18.13 -15.59
C HIS A 31 8.68 17.29 -16.87
N HIS A 32 8.52 17.93 -18.04
CA HIS A 32 8.52 17.22 -19.34
C HIS A 32 9.85 16.54 -19.67
N LYS A 33 10.96 17.01 -19.10
CA LYS A 33 12.27 16.35 -19.24
C LYS A 33 12.29 14.94 -18.65
N TRP A 34 11.53 14.71 -17.58
CA TRP A 34 11.57 13.47 -16.79
C TRP A 34 10.43 12.48 -17.12
N THR A 35 9.38 12.95 -17.80
CA THR A 35 8.17 12.16 -18.06
C THR A 35 8.14 11.43 -19.41
N ALA A 36 9.25 11.44 -20.15
CA ALA A 36 9.36 10.57 -21.32
C ALA A 36 9.23 9.09 -20.92
N PRO A 37 8.44 8.25 -21.60
CA PRO A 37 8.08 6.90 -21.12
C PRO A 37 9.26 6.00 -20.76
N ASP A 38 10.29 5.94 -21.60
CA ASP A 38 11.49 5.13 -21.34
C ASP A 38 12.28 5.64 -20.12
N LEU A 39 12.29 6.95 -19.92
CA LEU A 39 12.93 7.60 -18.78
C LEU A 39 12.17 7.30 -17.49
N LEU A 40 10.84 7.41 -17.53
CA LEU A 40 9.95 7.15 -16.39
C LEU A 40 10.10 5.71 -15.87
N GLN A 41 10.17 4.74 -16.79
CA GLN A 41 10.45 3.34 -16.43
C GLN A 41 11.81 3.21 -15.73
N SER A 42 12.85 3.84 -16.25
CA SER A 42 14.17 3.77 -15.60
C SER A 42 14.19 4.50 -14.25
N LEU A 43 13.44 5.60 -14.11
CA LEU A 43 13.34 6.36 -12.87
C LEU A 43 12.67 5.53 -11.77
N ILE A 44 11.55 4.89 -12.06
CA ILE A 44 10.84 4.07 -11.06
C ILE A 44 11.68 2.85 -10.65
N ASP A 45 12.40 2.24 -11.59
CA ASP A 45 13.28 1.11 -11.32
C ASP A 45 14.46 1.52 -10.42
N GLN A 46 15.03 2.69 -10.66
CA GLN A 46 16.06 3.28 -9.80
C GLN A 46 15.49 3.70 -8.44
N ALA A 47 14.25 4.18 -8.37
CA ALA A 47 13.59 4.57 -7.13
C ALA A 47 13.46 3.36 -6.19
N PHE A 48 12.90 2.25 -6.67
CA PHE A 48 12.80 1.02 -5.87
C PHE A 48 14.16 0.49 -5.43
N THR A 49 15.16 0.55 -6.32
CA THR A 49 16.52 0.16 -5.97
C THR A 49 17.09 1.05 -4.86
N SER A 50 16.82 2.35 -4.92
CA SER A 50 17.28 3.33 -3.92
C SER A 50 16.58 3.16 -2.57
N LEU A 51 15.27 2.86 -2.56
CA LEU A 51 14.51 2.56 -1.34
C LEU A 51 15.09 1.37 -0.56
N LEU A 52 15.55 0.35 -1.28
CA LEU A 52 16.14 -0.87 -0.68
C LEU A 52 17.62 -0.71 -0.34
N LYS A 53 18.31 0.29 -0.88
CA LYS A 53 19.73 0.54 -0.61
C LYS A 53 19.94 0.97 0.84
N LYS A 54 21.00 0.47 1.49
CA LYS A 54 21.26 0.79 2.91
C LYS A 54 21.64 2.25 3.15
N ASP A 55 22.53 2.78 2.32
CA ASP A 55 23.12 4.12 2.51
C ASP A 55 22.35 5.23 1.78
N PHE A 56 21.07 5.00 1.47
CA PHE A 56 20.24 6.01 0.81
C PHE A 56 19.48 6.83 1.86
N LEU A 57 19.80 8.12 1.96
CA LEU A 57 19.26 9.03 2.98
C LEU A 57 17.90 9.61 2.62
N LEU A 58 17.52 9.59 1.34
CA LEU A 58 16.29 10.21 0.82
C LEU A 58 15.12 9.22 0.72
N LYS A 59 15.09 8.13 1.50
CA LYS A 59 14.01 7.13 1.42
C LYS A 59 12.64 7.72 1.64
N LEU A 60 12.48 8.55 2.67
CA LEU A 60 11.20 9.16 3.00
C LEU A 60 10.78 10.22 1.96
N PRO A 61 11.65 11.19 1.58
CA PRO A 61 11.36 12.08 0.45
C PRO A 61 10.98 11.31 -0.82
N LEU A 62 11.66 10.21 -1.13
CA LEU A 62 11.38 9.40 -2.31
C LEU A 62 10.03 8.67 -2.22
N LEU A 63 9.64 8.17 -1.03
CA LEU A 63 8.31 7.59 -0.84
C LEU A 63 7.20 8.64 -1.03
N LEU A 64 7.37 9.82 -0.42
CA LEU A 64 6.41 10.92 -0.56
C LEU A 64 6.32 11.40 -2.01
N PHE A 65 7.44 11.47 -2.71
CA PHE A 65 7.48 11.79 -4.13
C PHE A 65 6.71 10.78 -4.99
N LEU A 66 6.93 9.48 -4.77
CA LEU A 66 6.20 8.43 -5.49
C LEU A 66 4.69 8.45 -5.18
N GLU A 67 4.32 8.83 -3.95
CA GLU A 67 2.94 9.00 -3.52
C GLU A 67 2.28 10.21 -4.19
N GLU A 68 2.92 11.38 -4.13
CA GLU A 68 2.44 12.65 -4.69
C GLU A 68 2.19 12.55 -6.20
N PHE A 69 3.08 11.87 -6.93
CA PHE A 69 2.99 11.72 -8.38
C PHE A 69 2.56 10.31 -8.80
N SER A 70 1.80 9.62 -7.94
CA SER A 70 1.44 8.21 -8.12
C SER A 70 0.73 7.90 -9.44
N GLU A 71 -0.19 8.75 -9.89
CA GLU A 71 -0.88 8.58 -11.17
C GLU A 71 0.06 8.61 -12.39
N THR A 72 1.20 9.30 -12.26
CA THR A 72 2.22 9.34 -13.31
C THR A 72 3.04 8.04 -13.29
N PHE A 73 3.48 7.60 -12.11
CA PHE A 73 4.41 6.47 -11.98
C PHE A 73 3.74 5.10 -12.07
N PHE A 74 2.51 4.94 -11.60
CA PHE A 74 1.86 3.63 -11.42
C PHE A 74 0.76 3.41 -12.46
N THR A 75 1.19 3.32 -13.72
CA THR A 75 0.30 3.06 -14.87
C THR A 75 0.28 1.60 -15.29
N HIS A 76 1.22 0.78 -14.80
CA HIS A 76 1.35 -0.62 -15.14
C HIS A 76 1.43 -1.52 -13.90
N GLU A 77 0.86 -2.72 -14.02
CA GLU A 77 0.88 -3.75 -12.96
C GLU A 77 2.28 -4.08 -12.45
N THR A 78 3.28 -4.03 -13.32
CA THR A 78 4.68 -4.29 -12.95
C THR A 78 5.20 -3.31 -11.90
N HIS A 79 4.74 -2.06 -11.92
CA HIS A 79 5.13 -1.03 -10.96
C HIS A 79 4.50 -1.27 -9.59
N LEU A 80 3.21 -1.61 -9.55
CA LEU A 80 2.52 -1.98 -8.32
C LEU A 80 3.12 -3.25 -7.69
N ASN A 81 3.46 -4.24 -8.52
CA ASN A 81 4.13 -5.44 -8.04
C ASN A 81 5.47 -5.09 -7.37
N ARG A 82 6.30 -4.25 -8.01
CA ARG A 82 7.59 -3.82 -7.44
C ARG A 82 7.43 -3.00 -6.16
N LEU A 83 6.39 -2.17 -6.07
CA LEU A 83 6.06 -1.44 -4.85
C LEU A 83 5.72 -2.39 -3.70
N LEU A 84 4.86 -3.38 -3.95
CA LEU A 84 4.52 -4.39 -2.95
C LEU A 84 5.70 -5.24 -2.51
N GLU A 85 6.54 -5.69 -3.46
CA GLU A 85 7.74 -6.46 -3.11
C GLU A 85 8.73 -5.62 -2.28
N SER A 86 8.85 -4.33 -2.61
CA SER A 86 9.72 -3.41 -1.87
C SER A 86 9.18 -3.14 -0.47
N LEU A 87 7.87 -2.92 -0.33
CA LEU A 87 7.20 -2.81 0.98
C LEU A 87 7.39 -4.08 1.80
N ARG A 88 7.16 -5.26 1.20
CA ARG A 88 7.35 -6.57 1.85
C ARG A 88 8.77 -6.72 2.35
N ALA A 89 9.77 -6.43 1.52
CA ALA A 89 11.18 -6.50 1.89
C ALA A 89 11.50 -5.58 3.08
N VAL A 90 10.99 -4.35 3.09
CA VAL A 90 11.21 -3.40 4.20
C VAL A 90 10.50 -3.85 5.47
N ILE A 91 9.25 -4.31 5.39
CA ILE A 91 8.45 -4.73 6.54
C ILE A 91 9.05 -5.97 7.22
N GLN A 92 9.59 -6.90 6.44
CA GLN A 92 10.21 -8.14 6.92
C GLN A 92 11.66 -7.95 7.38
N SER A 93 12.34 -6.90 6.92
CA SER A 93 13.72 -6.62 7.33
C SER A 93 13.83 -6.35 8.84
N PRO A 94 14.87 -6.85 9.53
CA PRO A 94 15.10 -6.50 10.93
C PRO A 94 15.36 -4.99 11.08
N LEU A 95 15.07 -4.47 12.26
CA LEU A 95 15.39 -3.08 12.57
C LEU A 95 16.89 -2.96 12.82
N ASP A 96 17.51 -1.96 12.20
CA ASP A 96 18.90 -1.59 12.45
C ASP A 96 19.03 -0.16 13.01
N GLY A 97 17.91 0.56 13.12
CA GLY A 97 17.84 1.90 13.71
C GLY A 97 18.45 3.02 12.87
N VAL A 98 19.06 2.69 11.73
CA VAL A 98 19.75 3.64 10.85
C VAL A 98 19.09 3.67 9.47
N THR A 99 18.92 2.49 8.88
CA THR A 99 18.43 2.31 7.52
C THR A 99 16.99 1.81 7.51
N ILE A 100 16.66 0.89 8.41
CA ILE A 100 15.35 0.28 8.60
C ILE A 100 14.89 0.60 10.03
N SER A 101 14.00 1.58 10.13
CA SER A 101 13.39 2.03 11.37
C SER A 101 11.90 1.72 11.38
N TYR A 102 11.26 1.80 12.56
CA TYR A 102 9.80 1.74 12.67
C TYR A 102 9.14 2.80 11.80
N TYR A 103 9.68 4.03 11.85
CA TYR A 103 9.16 5.15 11.09
C TYR A 103 9.18 4.91 9.58
N LEU A 104 10.26 4.33 9.04
CA LEU A 104 10.31 3.97 7.62
C LEU A 104 9.25 2.93 7.26
N LYS A 105 9.11 1.88 8.08
CA LYS A 105 8.09 0.83 7.86
C LYS A 105 6.68 1.41 7.86
N GLU A 106 6.39 2.27 8.84
CA GLU A 106 5.11 2.94 9.01
C GLU A 106 4.80 3.85 7.82
N GLN A 107 5.74 4.72 7.43
CA GLN A 107 5.55 5.60 6.29
C GLN A 107 5.39 4.83 4.98
N PHE A 108 6.13 3.73 4.78
CA PHE A 108 6.02 2.93 3.57
C PHE A 108 4.62 2.26 3.48
N MET A 109 4.07 1.75 4.59
CA MET A 109 2.69 1.24 4.60
C MET A 109 1.68 2.33 4.23
N VAL A 110 1.82 3.53 4.82
CA VAL A 110 0.93 4.67 4.55
C VAL A 110 1.01 5.07 3.08
N SER A 111 2.22 5.35 2.56
CA SER A 111 2.41 5.77 1.17
C SER A 111 1.95 4.70 0.18
N THR A 112 2.19 3.42 0.45
CA THR A 112 1.70 2.34 -0.43
C THR A 112 0.17 2.28 -0.43
N THR A 113 -0.47 2.39 0.73
CA THR A 113 -1.94 2.42 0.85
C THR A 113 -2.52 3.61 0.09
N SER A 114 -1.95 4.79 0.29
CA SER A 114 -2.32 6.04 -0.38
C SER A 114 -2.17 5.94 -1.91
N ILE A 115 -1.05 5.38 -2.41
CA ILE A 115 -0.83 5.12 -3.84
C ILE A 115 -1.92 4.21 -4.38
N PHE A 116 -2.19 3.08 -3.72
CA PHE A 116 -3.19 2.11 -4.17
C PHE A 116 -4.59 2.72 -4.26
N VAL A 117 -4.97 3.54 -3.29
CA VAL A 117 -6.24 4.27 -3.30
C VAL A 117 -6.27 5.31 -4.43
N THR A 118 -5.22 6.13 -4.54
CA THR A 118 -5.15 7.23 -5.52
C THR A 118 -5.23 6.73 -6.95
N VAL A 119 -4.49 5.66 -7.27
CA VAL A 119 -4.55 5.09 -8.62
C VAL A 119 -5.79 4.22 -8.85
N ASN A 120 -6.64 4.05 -7.84
CA ASN A 120 -7.82 3.19 -7.85
C ASN A 120 -7.46 1.74 -8.23
N ALA A 121 -6.54 1.16 -7.47
CA ALA A 121 -5.84 -0.05 -7.88
C ALA A 121 -6.75 -1.27 -8.03
N LEU A 122 -7.83 -1.35 -7.25
CA LEU A 122 -8.79 -2.46 -7.32
C LEU A 122 -9.56 -2.49 -8.64
N GLU A 123 -9.92 -1.31 -9.16
CA GLU A 123 -10.71 -1.20 -10.40
C GLU A 123 -9.82 -1.19 -11.64
N LYS A 124 -8.63 -0.59 -11.57
CA LYS A 124 -7.74 -0.44 -12.73
C LYS A 124 -6.80 -1.63 -12.98
N PHE A 125 -6.53 -2.45 -11.97
CA PHE A 125 -5.57 -3.56 -12.06
C PHE A 125 -6.14 -4.84 -11.46
N HIS A 126 -5.43 -5.95 -11.64
CA HIS A 126 -5.86 -7.22 -11.08
C HIS A 126 -5.96 -7.18 -9.54
N ALA A 127 -7.06 -7.71 -8.99
CA ALA A 127 -7.35 -7.75 -7.54
C ALA A 127 -6.22 -8.31 -6.65
N ARG A 128 -5.34 -9.16 -7.20
CA ARG A 128 -4.16 -9.75 -6.52
C ARG A 128 -3.25 -8.72 -5.86
N PHE A 129 -3.20 -7.49 -6.37
CA PHE A 129 -2.38 -6.45 -5.77
C PHE A 129 -2.99 -5.96 -4.46
N ILE A 130 -4.31 -5.76 -4.44
CA ILE A 130 -5.05 -5.41 -3.21
C ILE A 130 -4.97 -6.58 -2.23
N GLU A 131 -5.11 -7.82 -2.71
CA GLU A 131 -4.95 -9.01 -1.89
C GLU A 131 -3.56 -9.02 -1.23
N GLY A 132 -2.49 -8.87 -2.01
CA GLY A 132 -1.13 -8.85 -1.48
C GLY A 132 -0.85 -7.72 -0.49
N LEU A 133 -1.46 -6.54 -0.68
CA LEU A 133 -1.37 -5.43 0.28
C LEU A 133 -2.10 -5.76 1.58
N VAL A 134 -3.35 -6.21 1.49
CA VAL A 134 -4.18 -6.57 2.65
C VAL A 134 -3.52 -7.69 3.43
N GLU A 135 -3.00 -8.74 2.77
CA GLU A 135 -2.25 -9.81 3.41
C GLU A 135 -1.08 -9.27 4.22
N LEU A 136 -0.27 -8.38 3.64
CA LEU A 136 0.89 -7.83 4.32
C LEU A 136 0.49 -6.99 5.54
N LEU A 137 -0.56 -6.17 5.43
CA LEU A 137 -1.06 -5.36 6.54
C LEU A 137 -1.69 -6.23 7.63
N VAL A 138 -2.46 -7.25 7.26
CA VAL A 138 -3.05 -8.24 8.17
C VAL A 138 -1.95 -8.99 8.93
N LEU A 139 -0.87 -9.37 8.26
CA LEU A 139 0.30 -9.98 8.89
C LEU A 139 0.97 -9.04 9.91
N VAL A 140 0.96 -7.72 9.68
CA VAL A 140 1.49 -6.74 10.64
C VAL A 140 0.57 -6.63 11.87
N ILE A 141 -0.74 -6.51 11.70
CA ILE A 141 -1.68 -6.38 12.84
C ILE A 141 -1.82 -7.68 13.64
N ASN A 142 -1.51 -8.84 13.04
CA ASN A 142 -1.55 -10.14 13.72
C ASN A 142 -0.24 -10.48 14.45
N ARG A 143 0.74 -9.56 14.50
CA ARG A 143 1.98 -9.77 15.26
C ARG A 143 1.70 -9.86 16.76
N PRO A 144 2.54 -10.60 17.52
CA PRO A 144 2.45 -10.63 18.98
C PRO A 144 2.44 -9.23 19.58
N ASN A 145 1.73 -9.07 20.70
CA ASN A 145 1.59 -7.79 21.37
C ASN A 145 2.86 -7.37 22.12
N HIS A 146 3.91 -7.04 21.37
CA HIS A 146 5.08 -6.39 21.91
C HIS A 146 4.85 -4.88 21.97
N SER A 147 5.42 -4.23 22.97
CA SER A 147 5.24 -2.79 23.15
C SER A 147 5.95 -1.98 22.07
N MET A 148 7.07 -2.48 21.53
CA MET A 148 7.92 -1.73 20.60
C MET A 148 7.30 -1.53 19.22
N ASP A 149 6.48 -2.47 18.74
CA ASP A 149 5.82 -2.42 17.43
C ASP A 149 4.34 -2.02 17.52
N ARG A 150 3.85 -1.62 18.72
CA ARG A 150 2.45 -1.21 18.94
C ARG A 150 1.99 -0.11 17.96
N GLN A 151 2.86 0.86 17.69
CA GLN A 151 2.56 1.96 16.76
C GLN A 151 2.47 1.43 15.33
N THR A 152 3.38 0.56 14.93
CA THR A 152 3.37 -0.06 13.61
C THR A 152 2.11 -0.90 13.38
N ARG A 153 1.64 -1.62 14.41
CA ARG A 153 0.34 -2.33 14.35
C ARG A 153 -0.84 -1.35 14.24
N ALA A 154 -0.82 -0.24 14.98
CA ALA A 154 -1.85 0.80 14.86
C ALA A 154 -1.88 1.42 13.46
N ILE A 155 -0.73 1.74 12.86
CA ILE A 155 -0.63 2.27 11.50
C ILE A 155 -1.16 1.26 10.48
N ALA A 156 -0.83 -0.02 10.60
CA ALA A 156 -1.38 -1.04 9.72
C ALA A 156 -2.91 -1.18 9.84
N CYS A 157 -3.47 -1.00 11.04
CA CYS A 157 -4.92 -0.92 11.23
C CYS A 157 -5.55 0.29 10.52
N GLU A 158 -4.93 1.47 10.62
CA GLU A 158 -5.42 2.66 9.91
C GLU A 158 -5.29 2.51 8.38
N CYS A 159 -4.23 1.87 7.89
CA CYS A 159 -4.09 1.54 6.47
C CYS A 159 -5.22 0.62 5.99
N LEU A 160 -5.47 -0.48 6.70
CA LEU A 160 -6.60 -1.39 6.40
C LEU A 160 -7.95 -0.68 6.46
N ARG A 161 -8.11 0.23 7.43
CA ARG A 161 -9.33 1.01 7.60
C ARG A 161 -9.54 1.97 6.44
N GLU A 162 -8.46 2.55 5.91
CA GLU A 162 -8.55 3.39 4.71
C GLU A 162 -8.95 2.58 3.48
N LEU A 163 -8.36 1.39 3.26
CA LEU A 163 -8.78 0.48 2.20
C LEU A 163 -10.26 0.11 2.33
N GLU A 164 -10.74 -0.17 3.54
CA GLU A 164 -12.15 -0.49 3.83
C GLU A 164 -13.10 0.68 3.58
N LYS A 165 -12.67 1.94 3.73
CA LYS A 165 -13.47 3.11 3.35
C LYS A 165 -13.56 3.27 1.83
N CYS A 166 -12.44 3.04 1.13
CA CYS A 166 -12.38 3.17 -0.32
C CYS A 166 -13.12 2.05 -1.04
N TRP A 167 -13.04 0.83 -0.51
CA TRP A 167 -13.72 -0.35 -1.02
C TRP A 167 -14.54 -1.01 0.09
N PRO A 168 -15.79 -0.55 0.30
CA PRO A 168 -16.64 -1.05 1.37
C PRO A 168 -16.79 -2.58 1.35
N CYS A 169 -16.72 -3.17 2.54
CA CYS A 169 -16.82 -4.61 2.76
C CYS A 169 -15.66 -5.43 2.19
N LEU A 170 -14.52 -4.81 1.88
CA LEU A 170 -13.29 -5.52 1.53
C LEU A 170 -12.89 -6.54 2.60
N LEU A 171 -12.95 -6.16 3.87
CA LEU A 171 -12.47 -6.98 4.99
C LEU A 171 -13.59 -7.79 5.67
N SER A 172 -14.79 -7.81 5.09
CA SER A 172 -15.98 -8.42 5.68
C SER A 172 -15.81 -9.92 5.99
N ASN A 173 -15.07 -10.66 5.16
CA ASN A 173 -14.80 -12.08 5.36
C ASN A 173 -13.89 -12.38 6.57
N ILE A 174 -13.13 -11.40 7.05
CA ILE A 174 -12.21 -11.56 8.20
C ILE A 174 -12.71 -10.83 9.46
N GLY A 175 -13.98 -10.40 9.49
CA GLY A 175 -14.56 -9.66 10.62
C GLY A 175 -14.38 -10.36 11.97
N GLY A 176 -14.52 -11.68 12.03
CA GLY A 176 -14.29 -12.46 13.26
C GLY A 176 -12.84 -12.44 13.74
N HIS A 177 -11.87 -12.40 12.83
CA HIS A 177 -10.46 -12.26 13.20
C HIS A 177 -10.18 -10.86 13.73
N LEU A 178 -10.71 -9.82 13.08
CA LEU A 178 -10.56 -8.44 13.54
C LEU A 178 -11.14 -8.26 14.95
N TRP A 179 -12.31 -8.86 15.22
CA TRP A 179 -12.88 -8.89 16.57
C TRP A 179 -11.93 -9.55 17.58
N SER A 180 -11.39 -10.72 17.27
CA SER A 180 -10.43 -11.40 18.15
C SER A 180 -9.18 -10.55 18.40
N LEU A 181 -8.67 -9.88 17.37
CA LEU A 181 -7.53 -8.98 17.49
C LEU A 181 -7.83 -7.77 18.40
N CYS A 182 -9.03 -7.18 18.29
CA CYS A 182 -9.47 -6.13 19.23
C CYS A 182 -9.43 -6.61 20.69
N GLN A 183 -9.88 -7.84 20.94
CA GLN A 183 -9.90 -8.41 22.30
C GLN A 183 -8.50 -8.70 22.85
N ASN A 184 -7.54 -8.98 21.97
CA ASN A 184 -6.17 -9.36 22.32
C ASN A 184 -5.21 -8.17 22.40
N GLU A 185 -5.57 -6.99 21.87
CA GLU A 185 -4.73 -5.79 21.92
C GLU A 185 -4.81 -5.11 23.30
N ARG A 186 -3.71 -5.14 24.06
CA ARG A 186 -3.56 -4.64 25.43
C ARG A 186 -2.89 -3.27 25.53
N SER A 187 -2.51 -2.66 24.41
CA SER A 187 -1.90 -1.32 24.36
C SER A 187 -2.88 -0.29 23.80
N HIS A 188 -2.49 0.99 23.79
CA HIS A 188 -3.28 2.07 23.18
C HIS A 188 -3.56 1.87 21.68
N ALA A 189 -2.81 0.99 20.99
CA ALA A 189 -3.11 0.59 19.62
C ALA A 189 -4.53 0.02 19.48
N CYS A 190 -5.15 -0.48 20.57
CA CYS A 190 -6.51 -1.00 20.58
C CYS A 190 -7.54 -0.03 19.97
N GLN A 191 -7.29 1.28 20.06
CA GLN A 191 -8.15 2.31 19.45
C GLN A 191 -8.23 2.13 17.93
N SER A 192 -7.10 1.94 17.26
CA SER A 192 -7.07 1.71 15.80
C SER A 192 -7.67 0.37 15.40
N TYR A 193 -7.49 -0.69 16.20
CA TYR A 193 -8.17 -1.97 15.96
C TYR A 193 -9.69 -1.82 16.06
N LEU A 194 -10.19 -1.12 17.09
CA LEU A 194 -11.62 -0.89 17.27
C LEU A 194 -12.20 -0.01 16.16
N LEU A 195 -11.49 1.04 15.73
CA LEU A 195 -11.90 1.88 14.61
C LEU A 195 -11.96 1.09 13.29
N LEU A 196 -10.99 0.22 13.04
CA LEU A 196 -11.00 -0.70 11.90
C LEU A 196 -12.22 -1.63 11.96
N PHE A 197 -12.37 -2.37 13.07
CA PHE A 197 -13.46 -3.32 13.25
C PHE A 197 -14.85 -2.67 13.11
N THR A 198 -15.05 -1.52 13.74
CA THR A 198 -16.32 -0.78 13.64
C THR A 198 -16.60 -0.26 12.25
N SER A 199 -15.57 0.13 11.48
CA SER A 199 -15.74 0.52 10.07
C SER A 199 -16.20 -0.66 9.22
N VAL A 200 -15.61 -1.85 9.42
CA VAL A 200 -16.02 -3.10 8.74
C VAL A 200 -17.47 -3.48 9.10
N VAL A 201 -17.82 -3.46 10.39
CA VAL A 201 -19.20 -3.76 10.85
C VAL A 201 -20.20 -2.77 10.28
N PHE A 202 -19.86 -1.47 10.30
CA PHE A 202 -20.70 -0.43 9.70
C PHE A 202 -20.98 -0.71 8.23
N ASN A 203 -19.95 -1.01 7.45
CA ASN A 203 -20.09 -1.32 6.03
C ASN A 203 -20.93 -2.58 5.81
N ILE A 204 -20.70 -3.67 6.56
CA ILE A 204 -21.51 -4.90 6.49
C ILE A 204 -22.99 -4.61 6.72
N VAL A 205 -23.31 -3.82 7.75
CA VAL A 205 -24.70 -3.47 8.09
C VAL A 205 -25.31 -2.59 7.00
N ASN A 206 -24.56 -1.58 6.53
CA ASN A 206 -25.04 -0.63 5.53
C ASN A 206 -25.30 -1.29 4.17
N THR A 207 -24.48 -2.25 3.77
CA THR A 207 -24.63 -3.04 2.54
C THR A 207 -25.52 -4.28 2.72
N LYS A 208 -25.99 -4.54 3.95
CA LYS A 208 -26.85 -5.69 4.31
C LYS A 208 -26.22 -7.04 3.94
N LEU A 209 -24.90 -7.15 4.05
CA LEU A 209 -24.20 -8.41 3.76
C LEU A 209 -24.49 -9.45 4.84
N ASN A 210 -24.78 -10.68 4.38
CA ASN A 210 -24.99 -11.82 5.26
C ASN A 210 -23.66 -12.53 5.56
N VAL A 211 -22.83 -11.91 6.40
CA VAL A 211 -21.55 -12.45 6.86
C VAL A 211 -21.50 -12.53 8.39
N SER A 212 -20.80 -13.52 8.92
CA SER A 212 -20.61 -13.65 10.36
C SER A 212 -19.38 -12.87 10.84
N ILE A 213 -19.58 -11.97 11.80
CA ILE A 213 -18.50 -11.20 12.45
C ILE A 213 -17.90 -11.92 13.67
N LEU A 214 -18.36 -13.13 13.99
CA LEU A 214 -17.88 -13.92 15.14
C LEU A 214 -17.15 -15.19 14.69
N ASN A 215 -17.28 -15.56 13.41
CA ASN A 215 -16.64 -16.74 12.86
C ASN A 215 -15.23 -16.43 12.36
N THR A 216 -14.27 -17.30 12.70
CA THR A 216 -12.86 -17.24 12.28
C THR A 216 -12.46 -18.38 11.35
N SER A 217 -13.43 -19.11 10.78
CA SER A 217 -13.17 -20.26 9.90
C SER A 217 -12.48 -19.88 8.58
N VAL A 218 -12.65 -18.65 8.11
CA VAL A 218 -11.94 -18.14 6.93
C VAL A 218 -10.50 -17.81 7.33
N PRO A 219 -9.46 -18.33 6.67
CA PRO A 219 -8.08 -17.99 7.02
C PRO A 219 -7.77 -16.50 6.78
N LEU A 220 -6.89 -15.92 7.59
CA LEU A 220 -6.38 -14.55 7.37
C LEU A 220 -5.47 -14.44 6.14
N VAL A 221 -4.74 -15.51 5.83
CA VAL A 221 -3.82 -15.60 4.70
C VAL A 221 -3.93 -17.02 4.09
N PRO A 222 -4.05 -17.18 2.76
CA PRO A 222 -4.14 -16.10 1.77
C PRO A 222 -5.45 -15.32 1.88
N PHE A 223 -5.37 -14.01 1.67
CA PHE A 223 -6.54 -13.14 1.62
C PHE A 223 -7.05 -13.13 0.18
N ASN A 224 -8.37 -13.22 0.01
CA ASN A 224 -9.02 -13.10 -1.28
C ASN A 224 -10.03 -11.96 -1.21
N VAL A 225 -10.05 -11.09 -2.22
CA VAL A 225 -11.04 -10.02 -2.29
C VAL A 225 -12.43 -10.66 -2.38
N PRO A 226 -13.40 -10.25 -1.54
CA PRO A 226 -14.73 -10.83 -1.59
C PRO A 226 -15.42 -10.59 -2.94
N GLN A 227 -16.16 -11.59 -3.42
CA GLN A 227 -16.76 -11.55 -4.76
C GLN A 227 -17.73 -10.39 -4.97
N TRP A 228 -18.47 -9.98 -3.93
CA TRP A 228 -19.36 -8.81 -4.02
C TRP A 228 -18.62 -7.49 -4.24
N VAL A 229 -17.39 -7.37 -3.74
CA VAL A 229 -16.55 -6.17 -3.98
C VAL A 229 -16.14 -6.12 -5.45
N LEU A 230 -15.85 -7.27 -6.06
CA LEU A 230 -15.54 -7.38 -7.49
C LEU A 230 -16.77 -7.19 -8.38
N SER A 231 -17.96 -7.59 -7.90
CA SER A 231 -19.22 -7.54 -8.66
C SER A 231 -19.89 -6.16 -8.61
N GLY A 232 -19.52 -5.30 -7.66
CA GLY A 232 -20.09 -3.95 -7.49
C GLY A 232 -19.80 -2.96 -8.63
N GLY A 233 -19.02 -3.36 -9.65
CA GLY A 233 -18.76 -2.57 -10.85
C GLY A 233 -19.87 -2.60 -11.91
N ASP A 234 -20.82 -3.55 -11.83
CA ASP A 234 -21.83 -3.79 -12.89
C ASP A 234 -23.23 -3.22 -12.57
N GLU A 235 -23.48 -2.69 -11.36
CA GLU A 235 -24.83 -2.21 -10.96
C GLU A 235 -25.11 -0.72 -11.29
N ASN A 236 -24.49 -0.17 -12.35
CA ASN A 236 -24.96 1.06 -13.01
C ASN A 236 -25.49 0.84 -14.44
N GLY A 237 -25.70 -0.43 -14.82
CA GLY A 237 -26.49 -0.79 -16.00
C GLY A 237 -27.98 -0.54 -15.76
N ILE A 238 -28.44 0.68 -16.01
CA ILE A 238 -29.87 0.97 -16.23
C ILE A 238 -30.38 0.00 -17.31
N GLY A 239 -31.36 -0.84 -16.96
CA GLY A 239 -31.87 -1.86 -17.87
C GLY A 239 -33.21 -2.44 -17.46
N MET A 240 -34.25 -1.59 -17.55
CA MET A 240 -35.71 -1.84 -17.51
C MET A 240 -36.40 -2.02 -16.15
#